data_AF-A0A6P0WMX8-F1
#
_entry.id   AF-A0A6P0WMX8-F1
#
_cell.length_a   1.000
_cell.length_b   1.000
_cell.length_c   1.000
_cell.angle_alpha   90.00
_cell.angle_beta   90.00
_cell.angle_gamma   90.00
#
_symmetry.space_group_name_H-M   'P 1'
#
loop_
_entity.id
_entity.type
_entity.pdbx_description
1 polymer ?
#
loop_
_entity_poly.entity_id
_entity_poly.type
_entity_poly.pdbx_seq_one_letter_code
_entity_poly.pdbx_strand_id
1 'polypeptide(L)'
;MATLTLEDLPDYLITEIQRLAQQNNQTINEQVINLLKQAIHKPQPALKFLISPETDPTWEKRRQATSQILADIDKRRRLNPADFGLLDSTELLREDRAR
;
A
#
# COMPACT_ATOMS: atom_id res chain seq x y z
N MET A 1 8.31 -30.91 -14.58
CA MET A 1 8.93 -29.65 -15.03
C MET A 1 7.80 -28.69 -15.35
N ALA A 2 7.74 -27.53 -14.71
CA ALA A 2 6.74 -26.52 -15.03
C ALA A 2 7.29 -25.60 -16.13
N THR A 3 6.50 -25.28 -17.14
CA THR A 3 6.83 -24.33 -18.20
C THR A 3 6.13 -23.01 -17.92
N LEU A 4 6.87 -21.92 -17.87
CA LEU A 4 6.34 -20.57 -17.71
C LEU A 4 6.38 -19.88 -19.07
N THR A 5 5.23 -19.58 -19.64
CA THR A 5 5.09 -18.72 -20.82
C THR A 5 4.72 -17.32 -20.36
N LEU A 6 5.57 -16.35 -20.68
CA LEU A 6 5.31 -14.94 -20.39
C LEU A 6 4.89 -14.29 -21.70
N GLU A 7 3.60 -13.97 -21.80
CA GLU A 7 3.03 -13.23 -22.93
C GLU A 7 2.89 -11.75 -22.53
N ASP A 8 3.03 -10.85 -23.50
CA ASP A 8 2.92 -9.40 -23.34
C ASP A 8 3.90 -8.76 -22.32
N LEU A 9 5.16 -9.23 -22.32
CA LEU A 9 6.22 -8.61 -21.54
C LEU A 9 6.70 -7.31 -22.23
N PRO A 10 6.66 -6.15 -21.56
CA PRO A 10 7.19 -4.92 -22.14
C PRO A 10 8.65 -5.05 -22.59
N ASP A 11 8.96 -4.53 -23.77
CA ASP A 11 10.30 -4.63 -24.39
C ASP A 11 11.41 -4.17 -23.45
N TYR A 12 11.15 -3.11 -22.67
CA TYR A 12 12.11 -2.56 -21.72
C TYR A 12 12.52 -3.56 -20.63
N LEU A 13 11.59 -4.42 -20.17
CA LEU A 13 11.88 -5.44 -19.16
C LEU A 13 12.73 -6.57 -19.75
N ILE A 14 12.47 -6.96 -21.00
CA ILE A 14 13.28 -7.98 -21.69
C ILE A 14 14.72 -7.48 -21.83
N THR A 15 14.92 -6.24 -22.25
CA THR A 15 16.27 -5.66 -22.37
C THR A 15 17.00 -5.60 -21.02
N GLU A 16 16.30 -5.28 -19.94
CA GLU A 16 16.91 -5.21 -18.61
C GLU A 16 17.28 -6.61 -18.10
N ILE A 17 16.42 -7.61 -18.30
CA ILE A 17 16.71 -9.01 -17.95
C ILE A 17 17.88 -9.54 -18.76
N GLN A 18 17.95 -9.24 -20.07
CA GLN A 18 19.09 -9.61 -20.91
C GLN A 18 20.39 -8.99 -20.43
N ARG A 19 20.37 -7.69 -20.07
CA ARG A 19 21.54 -7.00 -19.51
C ARG A 19 22.01 -7.67 -18.22
N LEU A 20 21.09 -7.97 -17.31
CA LEU A 20 21.40 -8.65 -16.05
C LEU A 20 21.93 -10.06 -16.26
N ALA A 21 21.39 -10.79 -17.24
CA ALA A 21 21.86 -12.12 -17.61
C ALA A 21 23.30 -12.08 -18.15
N GLN A 22 23.61 -11.10 -19.02
CA GLN A 22 24.97 -10.88 -19.54
C GLN A 22 25.95 -10.52 -18.42
N GLN A 23 25.56 -9.66 -17.48
CA GLN A 23 26.40 -9.27 -16.34
C GLN A 23 26.73 -10.45 -15.42
N ASN A 24 25.79 -11.37 -15.23
CA ASN A 24 25.94 -12.52 -14.35
C ASN A 24 26.49 -13.78 -15.08
N ASN A 25 26.82 -13.69 -16.38
CA ASN A 25 27.18 -14.83 -17.23
C ASN A 25 26.15 -15.98 -17.17
N GLN A 26 24.87 -15.64 -17.10
CA GLN A 26 23.76 -16.58 -17.00
C GLN A 26 22.90 -16.54 -18.27
N THR A 27 22.19 -17.63 -18.53
CA THR A 27 21.15 -17.60 -19.55
C THR A 27 19.98 -16.73 -19.09
N ILE A 28 19.21 -16.20 -20.04
CA ILE A 28 18.00 -15.41 -19.73
C ILE A 28 17.05 -16.22 -18.83
N ASN A 29 16.88 -17.50 -19.11
CA ASN A 29 16.02 -18.39 -18.32
C ASN A 29 16.51 -18.56 -16.88
N GLU A 30 17.82 -18.74 -16.67
CA GLU A 30 18.40 -18.84 -15.32
C GLU A 30 18.28 -17.52 -14.55
N GLN A 31 18.50 -16.39 -15.21
CA GLN A 31 18.35 -15.07 -14.62
C GLN A 31 16.89 -14.82 -14.19
N VAL A 32 15.91 -15.22 -15.03
CA VAL A 32 14.47 -15.14 -14.69
C VAL A 32 14.15 -16.02 -13.49
N ILE A 33 14.65 -17.26 -13.44
CA ILE A 33 14.47 -18.16 -12.30
C ILE A 33 15.08 -17.54 -11.03
N ASN A 34 16.26 -16.94 -11.12
CA ASN A 34 16.92 -16.31 -9.99
C ASN A 34 16.17 -15.07 -9.49
N LEU A 35 15.66 -14.23 -10.40
CA LEU A 35 14.79 -13.10 -10.05
C LEU A 35 13.50 -13.55 -9.37
N LEU A 36 12.86 -14.62 -9.87
CA LEU A 36 11.68 -15.20 -9.25
C LEU A 36 11.98 -15.75 -7.84
N LYS A 37 13.08 -16.48 -7.67
CA LYS A 37 13.53 -16.95 -6.35
C LYS A 37 13.78 -15.78 -5.40
N GLN A 38 14.44 -14.72 -5.86
CA GLN A 38 14.67 -13.53 -5.06
C GLN A 38 13.38 -12.80 -4.71
N ALA A 39 12.41 -12.72 -5.64
CA ALA A 39 11.12 -12.10 -5.40
C ALA A 39 10.26 -12.86 -4.37
N ILE A 40 10.38 -14.19 -4.33
CA ILE A 40 9.73 -15.02 -3.31
C ILE A 40 10.40 -14.82 -1.94
N HIS A 41 11.73 -14.70 -1.91
CA HIS A 41 12.50 -14.59 -0.66
C HIS A 41 12.56 -13.16 -0.10
N LYS A 42 12.43 -12.13 -0.94
CA LYS A 42 12.26 -10.75 -0.48
C LYS A 42 10.78 -10.54 -0.17
N PRO A 43 10.38 -10.37 1.09
CA PRO A 43 9.01 -9.96 1.39
C PRO A 43 8.79 -8.62 0.69
N GLN A 44 8.04 -8.64 -0.42
CA GLN A 44 7.53 -7.42 -1.01
C GLN A 44 6.76 -6.71 0.11
N PRO A 45 6.98 -5.40 0.35
CA PRO A 45 6.14 -4.68 1.29
C PRO A 45 4.71 -4.86 0.79
N ALA A 46 3.90 -5.59 1.57
CA ALA A 46 2.49 -5.78 1.25
C ALA A 46 1.93 -4.41 0.89
N LEU A 47 1.36 -4.29 -0.32
CA LEU A 47 0.69 -3.07 -0.74
C LEU A 47 -0.26 -2.70 0.38
N LYS A 48 0.01 -1.59 1.08
CA LYS A 48 -0.69 -1.18 2.32
C LYS A 48 -2.20 -1.02 2.15
N PHE A 49 -2.68 -1.11 0.91
CA PHE A 49 -4.06 -0.93 0.48
C PHE A 49 -4.83 -2.25 0.30
N LEU A 50 -4.17 -3.42 0.33
CA LEU A 50 -4.80 -4.74 0.18
C LEU A 50 -4.74 -5.55 1.49
N ILE A 51 -4.93 -4.91 2.64
CA ILE A 51 -4.85 -5.60 3.95
C ILE A 51 -6.21 -6.24 4.25
N SER A 52 -6.45 -7.40 3.65
CA SER A 52 -7.55 -8.29 4.05
C SER A 52 -7.14 -9.14 5.26
N PRO A 53 -8.09 -9.54 6.13
CA PRO A 53 -7.82 -10.36 7.31
C PRO A 53 -7.16 -11.71 6.98
N GLU A 54 -7.31 -12.18 5.74
CA GLU A 54 -6.77 -13.45 5.26
C GLU A 54 -5.28 -13.42 4.91
N THR A 55 -4.71 -12.22 4.69
CA THR A 55 -3.34 -12.05 4.16
C THR A 55 -2.36 -11.43 5.15
N ASP A 56 -2.82 -10.80 6.23
CA ASP A 56 -1.95 -10.15 7.22
C ASP A 56 -2.20 -10.68 8.63
N PRO A 57 -1.27 -11.44 9.24
CA PRO A 57 -1.40 -11.93 10.62
C PRO A 57 -1.39 -10.81 11.67
N THR A 58 -1.06 -9.58 11.29
CA THR A 58 -1.10 -8.40 12.15
C THR A 58 -2.38 -7.57 12.02
N TRP A 59 -3.32 -7.98 11.15
CA TRP A 59 -4.56 -7.27 10.91
C TRP A 59 -5.39 -7.04 12.18
N GLU A 60 -5.57 -8.06 13.02
CA GLU A 60 -6.33 -7.94 14.27
C GLU A 60 -5.69 -6.93 15.23
N LYS A 61 -4.36 -6.96 15.37
CA LYS A 61 -3.62 -6.03 16.23
C LYS A 61 -3.78 -4.59 15.74
N ARG A 62 -3.71 -4.36 14.42
CA ARG A 62 -3.91 -3.03 13.84
C ARG A 62 -5.34 -2.55 14.02
N ARG A 63 -6.33 -3.41 13.80
CA ARG A 63 -7.75 -3.09 14.02
C ARG A 63 -8.01 -2.66 15.47
N GLN A 64 -7.46 -3.40 16.43
CA GLN A 64 -7.56 -3.04 17.85
C GLN A 64 -6.90 -1.69 18.14
N ALA A 65 -5.72 -1.43 17.57
CA ALA A 65 -5.05 -0.14 17.72
C ALA A 65 -5.86 1.01 17.11
N THR A 66 -6.50 0.84 15.95
CA THR A 66 -7.36 1.85 15.34
C THR A 66 -8.57 2.16 16.23
N SER A 67 -9.25 1.13 16.76
CA SER A 67 -10.37 1.32 17.68
C SER A 67 -9.96 2.06 18.94
N GLN A 68 -8.77 1.76 19.48
CA GLN A 68 -8.25 2.44 20.67
C GLN A 68 -7.93 3.90 20.40
N ILE A 69 -7.33 4.22 19.25
CA ILE A 69 -7.08 5.60 18.82
C ILE A 69 -8.40 6.38 18.69
N LEU A 70 -9.44 5.78 18.10
CA LEU A 70 -10.75 6.44 17.96
C LEU A 70 -11.39 6.71 19.32
N ALA A 71 -11.34 5.74 20.24
CA ALA A 71 -11.85 5.93 21.60
C ALA A 71 -11.07 7.02 22.35
N ASP A 72 -9.75 7.11 22.15
CA ASP A 72 -8.92 8.15 22.75
C ASP A 72 -9.17 9.53 22.13
N ILE A 73 -9.50 9.60 20.84
CA ILE A 73 -9.93 10.84 20.19
C ILE A 73 -11.28 11.30 20.75
N ASP A 74 -12.22 10.38 20.94
CA ASP A 74 -13.56 10.71 21.42
C ASP A 74 -13.57 11.15 22.90
N LYS A 75 -12.64 10.60 23.71
CA LYS A 75 -12.40 11.06 25.08
C LYS A 75 -11.79 12.45 25.18
N ARG A 76 -11.14 12.96 24.12
CA ARG A 76 -10.61 14.33 24.13
C ARG A 76 -11.79 15.29 24.15
N ARG A 77 -11.73 16.27 25.04
CA ARG A 77 -12.75 17.33 25.14
C ARG A 77 -12.85 18.03 23.79
N ARG A 78 -13.93 17.75 23.05
CA ARG A 78 -14.26 18.46 21.81
C ARG A 78 -14.71 19.86 22.20
N LEU A 79 -14.01 20.87 21.69
CA LEU A 79 -14.48 22.26 21.77
C LEU A 79 -15.50 22.42 20.66
N ASN A 80 -16.78 22.52 21.02
CA ASN A 80 -17.81 22.82 20.05
C ASN A 80 -17.80 24.35 19.80
N PRO A 81 -17.63 24.82 18.55
CA PRO A 81 -17.68 26.26 18.24
C PRO A 81 -18.94 26.94 18.78
N ALA A 82 -20.07 26.21 18.81
CA ALA A 82 -21.33 26.68 19.36
C ALA A 82 -21.24 27.07 20.86
N ASP A 83 -20.38 26.41 21.64
CA ASP A 83 -20.19 26.72 23.07
C ASP A 83 -19.55 28.10 23.28
N PHE A 84 -18.93 28.65 22.23
CA PHE A 84 -18.30 29.98 22.20
C PHE A 84 -19.09 30.99 21.36
N GLY A 85 -20.31 30.64 20.94
CA GLY A 85 -21.14 31.48 20.07
C GLY A 85 -20.58 31.66 18.65
N LEU A 86 -19.63 30.80 18.24
CA LEU A 86 -19.08 30.81 16.89
C LEU A 86 -19.91 29.91 15.97
N LEU A 87 -20.03 30.30 14.70
CA LEU A 87 -20.65 29.45 13.69
C LEU A 87 -19.83 28.18 13.49
N ASP A 88 -20.53 27.08 13.24
CA ASP A 88 -19.87 25.85 12.82
C ASP A 88 -19.15 26.08 11.49
N SER A 89 -18.03 25.40 11.34
CA SER A 89 -17.24 25.29 10.11
C SER A 89 -18.09 24.99 8.87
N THR A 90 -19.16 24.21 9.02
CA THR A 90 -20.09 23.90 7.93
C THR A 90 -20.89 25.10 7.47
N GLU A 91 -21.29 26.00 8.38
CA GLU A 91 -21.99 27.24 8.04
C GLU A 91 -21.04 28.26 7.41
N LEU A 92 -19.80 28.37 7.91
CA LEU A 92 -18.78 29.25 7.33
C LEU A 92 -18.48 28.89 5.86
N LEU A 93 -18.42 27.59 5.54
CA LEU A 93 -18.23 27.12 4.16
C LEU A 93 -19.44 27.42 3.25
N ARG A 94 -20.66 27.44 3.80
CA ARG A 94 -21.85 27.83 3.04
C ARG A 94 -21.87 29.32 2.76
N GLU A 95 -21.50 30.14 3.74
CA GLU A 95 -21.41 31.60 3.59
C GLU A 95 -20.35 31.97 2.55
N ASP A 96 -19.18 31.33 2.57
CA ASP A 96 -18.11 31.56 1.58
C ASP A 96 -18.54 31.16 0.16
N ARG A 97 -19.28 30.04 0.01
CA ARG A 97 -19.83 29.62 -1.29
C ARG A 97 -20.95 30.54 -1.80
N ALA A 98 -21.60 31.31 -0.92
CA ALA A 98 -22.67 32.22 -1.28
C ALA A 98 -22.18 33.64 -1.65
N ARG A 99 -20.87 33.91 -1.55
CA ARG A 99 -20.21 35.12 -2.06
C ARG A 99 -19.81 34.99 -3.52
#